data_AF-A0A0A1WNN2-F1
#
_entry.id   AF-A0A0A1WNN2-F1
#
_cell.length_a   1.000
_cell.length_b   1.000
_cell.length_c   1.000
_cell.angle_alpha   90.00
_cell.angle_beta   90.00
_cell.angle_gamma   90.00
#
_symmetry.space_group_name_H-M   'P 1'
#
loop_
_entity.id
_entity.type
_entity.pdbx_description
1 polymer ?
#
loop_
_entity_poly.entity_id
_entity_poly.type
_entity_poly.pdbx_seq_one_letter_code
_entity_poly.pdbx_strand_id
1 'polypeptide(L)'
;FEDLFNGDRGINPVIEINDIDSDIFERLITFCYTGQALVTVDNVAAMLKAAIELQLEDATTICMDFIMSHIDECTLQGVYALERETQCELVKRKIHEYEIQNFMEISQTDEFLNFEVEKLQCLLESEYSS
;
A
#
# COMPACT_ATOMS: atom_id res chain seq x y z
N PHE A 1 7.24 -11.06 -10.15
CA PHE A 1 8.06 -12.29 -10.29
C PHE A 1 8.55 -12.59 -11.70
N GLU A 2 7.82 -12.29 -12.78
CA GLU A 2 8.25 -12.62 -14.15
C GLU A 2 9.63 -12.04 -14.50
N ASP A 3 9.92 -10.80 -14.11
CA ASP A 3 11.23 -10.17 -14.32
C ASP A 3 12.39 -10.86 -13.57
N LEU A 4 12.10 -11.44 -12.39
CA LEU A 4 13.08 -12.20 -11.60
C LEU A 4 13.47 -13.50 -12.31
N PHE A 5 12.55 -14.11 -13.07
CA PHE A 5 12.76 -15.36 -13.80
C PHE A 5 13.21 -15.16 -15.25
N ASN A 6 12.87 -14.02 -15.87
CA ASN A 6 13.19 -13.70 -17.27
C ASN A 6 14.49 -12.89 -17.44
N GLY A 7 15.16 -12.51 -16.36
CA GLY A 7 16.47 -11.86 -16.43
C GLY A 7 17.51 -12.78 -17.09
N ASP A 8 18.43 -12.20 -17.87
CA ASP A 8 19.56 -12.89 -18.52
C ASP A 8 20.54 -13.43 -17.46
N ARG A 9 20.17 -14.53 -16.79
CA ARG A 9 20.85 -15.07 -15.60
C ARG A 9 21.56 -16.40 -15.86
N GLY A 10 21.62 -16.84 -17.11
CA GLY A 10 22.15 -18.16 -17.44
C GLY A 10 21.40 -19.28 -16.71
N ILE A 11 22.09 -20.37 -16.35
CA ILE A 11 21.51 -21.58 -15.74
C ILE A 11 21.50 -21.53 -14.20
N ASN A 12 21.72 -20.37 -13.57
CA ASN A 12 21.81 -20.31 -12.10
C ASN A 12 20.42 -20.50 -11.48
N PRO A 13 20.17 -21.60 -10.73
CA PRO A 13 18.85 -21.89 -10.19
C PRO A 13 18.49 -21.05 -8.96
N VAL A 14 19.42 -20.22 -8.46
CA VAL A 14 19.24 -19.43 -7.23
C VAL A 14 18.91 -17.98 -7.57
N ILE A 15 17.87 -17.45 -6.93
CA ILE A 15 17.51 -16.03 -6.97
C ILE A 15 17.67 -15.48 -5.55
N GLU A 16 18.54 -14.48 -5.40
CA GLU A 16 18.74 -13.77 -4.14
C GLU A 16 17.85 -12.54 -4.08
N ILE A 17 17.22 -12.34 -2.92
CA ILE A 17 16.38 -11.19 -2.59
C ILE A 17 16.93 -10.65 -1.27
N ASN A 18 17.50 -9.43 -1.29
CA ASN A 18 18.26 -8.89 -0.18
C ASN A 18 17.52 -7.81 0.63
N ASP A 19 16.53 -7.16 0.01
CA ASP A 19 15.86 -5.98 0.58
C ASP A 19 14.50 -6.30 1.24
N ILE A 20 14.16 -7.59 1.33
CA ILE A 20 12.91 -8.08 1.92
C ILE A 20 13.24 -9.02 3.08
N ASP A 21 12.64 -8.75 4.25
CA ASP A 21 12.75 -9.62 5.42
C ASP A 21 12.19 -11.02 5.11
N SER A 22 12.85 -12.05 5.65
CA SER A 22 12.50 -13.45 5.37
C SER A 22 11.07 -13.83 5.80
N ASP A 23 10.56 -13.30 6.92
CA ASP A 23 9.19 -13.57 7.38
C ASP A 23 8.19 -12.91 6.43
N ILE A 24 8.46 -11.66 6.02
CA ILE A 24 7.63 -10.94 5.06
C ILE A 24 7.58 -11.68 3.71
N PHE A 25 8.73 -12.15 3.23
CA PHE A 25 8.80 -12.92 1.99
C PHE A 25 8.02 -14.24 2.09
N GLU A 26 8.19 -15.00 3.19
CA GLU A 26 7.47 -16.25 3.42
C GLU A 26 5.96 -16.05 3.42
N ARG A 27 5.47 -14.96 4.03
CA ARG A 27 4.04 -14.61 4.03
C ARG A 27 3.52 -14.30 2.63
N LEU A 28 4.25 -13.51 1.84
CA LEU A 28 3.86 -13.17 0.48
C LEU A 28 3.84 -14.40 -0.42
N ILE A 29 4.82 -15.30 -0.28
CA ILE A 29 4.83 -16.58 -1.00
C ILE A 29 3.65 -17.46 -0.57
N THR A 30 3.40 -17.58 0.73
CA THR A 30 2.25 -18.32 1.25
C THR A 30 0.94 -17.78 0.67
N PHE A 31 0.81 -16.46 0.57
CA PHE A 31 -0.31 -15.81 -0.07
C PHE A 31 -0.44 -16.19 -1.55
N CYS A 32 0.64 -16.15 -2.33
CA CYS A 32 0.60 -16.55 -3.75
C CYS A 32 0.10 -17.99 -3.96
N TYR A 33 0.40 -18.91 -3.04
CA TYR A 33 -0.03 -20.31 -3.15
C TYR A 33 -1.42 -20.61 -2.58
N THR A 34 -1.86 -19.85 -1.57
CA THR A 34 -3.09 -20.18 -0.81
C THR A 34 -4.21 -19.17 -0.99
N GLY A 35 -3.90 -17.99 -1.51
CA GLY A 35 -4.78 -16.82 -1.50
C GLY A 35 -5.00 -16.22 -0.10
N GLN A 36 -4.24 -16.65 0.92
CA GLN A 36 -4.40 -16.21 2.31
C GLN A 36 -3.10 -15.61 2.85
N ALA A 37 -3.19 -14.43 3.45
CA ALA A 37 -2.08 -13.73 4.08
C ALA A 37 -2.44 -13.39 5.53
N LEU A 38 -1.55 -13.70 6.48
CA LEU A 38 -1.70 -13.23 7.85
C LEU A 38 -1.13 -11.82 7.96
N VAL A 39 -2.01 -10.84 7.79
CA VAL A 39 -1.73 -9.40 7.90
C VAL A 39 -2.08 -8.91 9.30
N THR A 40 -1.22 -8.07 9.86
CA THR A 40 -1.31 -7.47 11.20
C THR A 40 -0.83 -6.03 11.13
N VAL A 41 -1.19 -5.19 12.11
CA VAL A 41 -0.72 -3.79 12.18
C VAL A 41 0.81 -3.70 12.17
N ASP A 42 1.50 -4.63 12.83
CA ASP A 42 2.96 -4.62 12.94
C ASP A 42 3.66 -4.97 11.62
N ASN A 43 3.05 -5.81 10.76
CA ASN A 43 3.70 -6.31 9.55
C ASN A 43 3.18 -5.68 8.25
N VAL A 44 2.00 -5.07 8.24
CA VAL A 44 1.31 -4.67 7.01
C VAL A 44 2.08 -3.63 6.20
N ALA A 45 2.79 -2.71 6.86
CA ALA A 45 3.61 -1.72 6.18
C ALA A 45 4.79 -2.35 5.42
N ALA A 46 5.47 -3.32 6.04
CA ALA A 46 6.57 -4.04 5.40
C ALA A 46 6.06 -4.99 4.30
N MET A 47 4.95 -5.67 4.55
CA MET A 47 4.28 -6.52 3.55
C MET A 47 3.84 -5.72 2.33
N LEU A 48 3.27 -4.53 2.50
CA LEU A 48 2.84 -3.66 1.41
C LEU A 48 4.02 -3.27 0.52
N LYS A 49 5.12 -2.80 1.11
CA LYS A 49 6.32 -2.39 0.36
C LYS A 49 6.90 -3.56 -0.44
N ALA A 50 7.06 -4.71 0.19
CA ALA A 50 7.55 -5.92 -0.45
C ALA A 50 6.60 -6.42 -1.56
N ALA A 51 5.29 -6.34 -1.36
CA ALA A 51 4.30 -6.69 -2.38
C ALA A 51 4.41 -5.78 -3.61
N ILE A 52 4.60 -4.48 -3.41
CA ILE A 52 4.79 -3.51 -4.51
C ILE A 52 6.09 -3.80 -5.27
N GLU A 53 7.19 -4.02 -4.55
CA GLU A 53 8.50 -4.33 -5.15
C GLU A 53 8.45 -5.63 -5.99
N LEU A 54 7.76 -6.65 -5.50
CA LEU A 54 7.59 -7.93 -6.18
C LEU A 54 6.48 -7.91 -7.25
N GLN A 55 5.79 -6.78 -7.41
CA GLN A 55 4.65 -6.57 -8.32
C GLN A 55 3.49 -7.54 -8.05
N LEU A 56 3.13 -7.72 -6.78
CA LEU A 56 2.01 -8.54 -6.33
C LEU A 56 0.79 -7.66 -6.06
N GLU A 57 0.02 -7.36 -7.11
CA GLU A 57 -1.13 -6.44 -7.03
C GLU A 57 -2.21 -6.92 -6.05
N ASP A 58 -2.51 -8.21 -6.02
CA ASP A 58 -3.51 -8.78 -5.09
C ASP A 58 -3.07 -8.63 -3.63
N ALA A 59 -1.79 -8.89 -3.36
CA ALA A 59 -1.22 -8.72 -2.01
C ALA A 59 -1.19 -7.24 -1.61
N THR A 60 -0.85 -6.35 -2.55
CA THR A 60 -0.89 -4.89 -2.36
C THR A 60 -2.30 -4.44 -2.00
N THR A 61 -3.30 -4.94 -2.72
CA THR A 61 -4.72 -4.63 -2.47
C THR A 61 -5.14 -5.06 -1.08
N ILE A 62 -4.83 -6.30 -0.68
CA ILE A 62 -5.18 -6.83 0.65
C ILE A 62 -4.49 -6.05 1.77
N CYS A 63 -3.22 -5.68 1.59
CA CYS A 63 -2.52 -4.86 2.59
C CYS A 63 -3.16 -3.48 2.72
N MET A 64 -3.54 -2.83 1.61
CA MET A 64 -4.23 -1.54 1.65
C MET A 64 -5.62 -1.64 2.26
N ASP A 65 -6.39 -2.68 1.94
CA ASP A 65 -7.72 -2.89 2.53
C ASP A 65 -7.63 -3.12 4.05
N PHE A 66 -6.60 -3.84 4.50
CA PHE A 66 -6.32 -4.01 5.92
C PHE A 66 -5.97 -2.67 6.59
N ILE A 67 -5.07 -1.89 5.99
CA ILE A 67 -4.67 -0.56 6.50
C ILE A 67 -5.88 0.36 6.61
N MET A 68 -6.73 0.43 5.58
CA MET A 68 -7.89 1.33 5.56
C MET A 68 -8.97 0.91 6.58
N SER A 69 -9.11 -0.38 6.86
CA SER A 69 -10.02 -0.89 7.90
C SER A 69 -9.48 -0.74 9.33
N HIS A 70 -8.17 -0.50 9.51
CA HIS A 70 -7.50 -0.33 10.80
C HIS A 70 -6.76 1.01 10.87
N ILE A 71 -7.33 2.05 10.25
CA ILE A 71 -6.67 3.36 10.09
C ILE A 71 -6.40 4.05 11.44
N ASP A 72 -7.20 3.78 12.47
CA ASP A 72 -7.00 4.29 13.82
C ASP A 72 -5.68 3.77 14.43
N GLU A 73 -5.26 2.55 14.06
CA GLU A 73 -4.02 1.94 14.52
C GLU A 73 -2.85 2.26 13.58
N CYS A 74 -3.09 2.26 12.26
CA CYS A 74 -2.06 2.51 11.24
C CYS A 74 -1.73 4.01 11.08
N THR A 75 -2.65 4.89 11.47
CA THR A 75 -2.64 6.35 11.33
C THR A 75 -2.62 6.86 9.89
N LEU A 76 -3.40 7.91 9.60
CA LEU A 76 -3.48 8.50 8.26
C LEU A 76 -2.12 9.04 7.76
N GLN A 77 -1.37 9.70 8.64
CA GLN A 77 0.00 10.14 8.38
C GLN A 77 0.94 8.97 8.00
N GLY A 78 0.80 7.82 8.66
CA GLY A 78 1.55 6.61 8.34
C GLY A 78 1.26 6.14 6.92
N VAL A 79 -0.01 6.18 6.50
CA VAL A 79 -0.41 5.82 5.15
C VAL A 79 0.11 6.83 4.10
N TYR A 80 0.11 8.13 4.39
CA TYR A 80 0.76 9.11 3.50
C TYR A 80 2.27 8.92 3.39
N ALA A 81 2.93 8.49 4.46
CA ALA A 81 4.35 8.13 4.38
C ALA A 81 4.57 6.96 3.41
N LEU A 82 3.72 5.93 3.48
CA LEU A 82 3.76 4.78 2.56
C LEU A 82 3.50 5.19 1.11
N GLU A 83 2.56 6.11 0.88
CA GLU A 83 2.28 6.65 -0.47
C GLU A 83 3.50 7.39 -1.04
N ARG A 84 4.13 8.26 -0.25
CA ARG A 84 5.33 9.00 -0.67
C ARG A 84 6.51 8.07 -0.93
N GLU A 85 6.70 7.04 -0.11
CA GLU A 85 7.81 6.09 -0.23
C GLU A 85 7.64 5.14 -1.41
N THR A 86 6.42 4.65 -1.65
CA THR A 86 6.16 3.64 -2.69
C THR A 86 5.81 4.24 -4.04
N GLN A 87 5.27 5.47 -4.05
CA GLN A 87 4.70 6.14 -5.23
C GLN A 87 3.73 5.27 -6.03
N CYS A 88 3.10 4.28 -5.38
CA CYS A 88 2.23 3.30 -6.03
C CYS A 88 0.85 3.89 -6.30
N GLU A 89 0.39 3.81 -7.55
CA GLU A 89 -0.91 4.37 -7.96
C GLU A 89 -2.11 3.69 -7.30
N LEU A 90 -2.00 2.39 -6.96
CA LEU A 90 -3.04 1.69 -6.20
C LEU A 90 -3.17 2.27 -4.79
N VAL A 91 -2.04 2.51 -4.13
CA VAL A 91 -1.99 3.11 -2.79
C VAL A 91 -2.61 4.51 -2.82
N LYS A 92 -2.19 5.35 -3.76
CA LYS A 92 -2.77 6.70 -3.98
C LYS A 92 -4.28 6.67 -4.15
N ARG A 93 -4.78 5.76 -4.99
CA ARG A 93 -6.21 5.62 -5.26
C ARG A 93 -6.98 5.23 -4.00
N LYS A 94 -6.51 4.22 -3.25
CA LYS A 94 -7.15 3.77 -2.00
C LYS A 94 -7.19 4.87 -0.94
N ILE A 95 -6.12 5.65 -0.83
CA ILE A 95 -6.07 6.83 0.04
C ILE A 95 -7.11 7.86 -0.38
N HIS A 96 -7.17 8.19 -1.67
CA HIS A 96 -8.12 9.17 -2.18
C HIS A 96 -9.58 8.75 -1.97
N GLU A 97 -9.90 7.48 -2.21
CA GLU A 97 -11.21 6.89 -1.92
C GLU A 97 -11.58 7.05 -0.44
N TYR A 98 -10.63 6.77 0.46
CA TYR A 98 -10.81 6.94 1.90
C TYR A 98 -11.00 8.42 2.28
N GLU A 99 -10.25 9.34 1.67
CA GLU A 99 -10.35 10.77 1.94
C GLU A 99 -11.69 11.37 1.56
N ILE A 100 -12.25 10.96 0.41
CA ILE A 100 -13.59 11.38 0.00
C ILE A 100 -14.62 10.86 0.99
N GLN A 101 -14.58 9.56 1.30
CA GLN A 101 -15.57 8.93 2.20
C GLN A 101 -15.56 9.52 3.61
N ASN A 102 -14.40 10.00 4.09
CA ASN A 102 -14.22 10.51 5.45
C ASN A 102 -13.86 12.00 5.47
N PHE A 103 -14.20 12.74 4.41
CA PHE A 103 -13.80 14.14 4.24
C PHE A 103 -14.19 15.03 5.42
N MET A 104 -15.40 14.84 5.96
CA MET A 104 -15.90 15.62 7.10
C MET A 104 -15.09 15.41 8.39
N GLU A 105 -14.54 14.22 8.59
CA GLU A 105 -13.70 13.91 9.75
C GLU A 105 -12.28 14.43 9.53
N ILE A 106 -11.72 14.16 8.35
CA ILE A 106 -10.36 14.59 7.97
C ILE A 106 -10.26 16.11 8.00
N SER A 107 -11.27 16.84 7.52
CA SER A 107 -11.29 18.32 7.52
C SER A 107 -11.23 18.95 8.91
N GLN A 108 -11.47 18.18 9.97
CA GLN A 108 -11.36 18.62 11.37
C GLN A 108 -9.98 18.33 11.97
N THR A 109 -9.10 17.63 11.25
CA THR A 109 -7.75 17.28 11.70
C THR A 109 -6.73 18.35 11.30
N ASP A 110 -5.65 18.47 12.06
CA ASP A 110 -4.52 19.35 11.71
C ASP A 110 -3.84 18.93 10.40
N GLU A 111 -4.02 17.68 9.97
CA GLU A 111 -3.41 17.12 8.77
C GLU A 111 -4.00 17.72 7.49
N PHE A 112 -5.31 18.03 7.51
CA PHE A 112 -5.99 18.72 6.41
C PHE A 112 -5.38 20.08 6.09
N LEU A 113 -4.86 20.80 7.10
CA LEU A 113 -4.21 22.10 6.91
C LEU A 113 -2.90 22.00 6.13
N ASN A 114 -2.32 20.80 6.03
CA ASN A 114 -1.07 20.55 5.31
C ASN A 114 -1.30 20.02 3.88
N PHE A 115 -2.55 19.87 3.43
CA PHE A 115 -2.81 19.40 2.08
C PHE A 115 -2.48 20.48 1.05
N GLU A 116 -1.88 20.04 -0.07
CA GLU A 116 -1.64 20.91 -1.22
C GLU A 116 -2.96 21.39 -1.83
N VAL A 117 -2.93 22.57 -2.46
CA VAL A 117 -4.12 23.22 -3.02
C VAL A 117 -4.77 22.33 -4.08
N GLU A 118 -3.95 21.65 -4.88
CA GLU A 118 -4.36 20.69 -5.91
C GLU A 118 -5.15 19.53 -5.30
N LYS A 119 -4.66 18.98 -4.19
CA LYS A 119 -5.31 17.89 -3.47
C LYS A 119 -6.66 18.34 -2.88
N LEU A 120 -6.71 19.52 -2.30
CA LEU A 120 -7.95 20.11 -1.77
C LEU A 120 -8.97 20.38 -2.88
N GLN A 121 -8.54 20.88 -4.03
CA GLN A 121 -9.41 21.08 -5.19
C GLN A 121 -10.03 19.76 -5.65
N CYS A 122 -9.22 18.71 -5.81
CA CYS A 122 -9.72 17.40 -6.19
C CYS A 122 -10.77 16.85 -5.22
N LEU A 123 -10.52 16.96 -3.90
CA LEU A 123 -11.46 16.49 -2.87
C LEU A 123 -12.80 17.24 -2.90
N LEU A 124 -12.76 18.57 -3.09
CA LEU A 124 -13.98 19.36 -3.19
C LEU A 124 -14.78 19.06 -4.47
N GLU A 125 -14.10 18.92 -5.62
CA GLU A 125 -14.77 18.59 -6.89
C GLU A 125 -15.46 17.21 -6.85
N SER A 126 -14.87 16.24 -6.16
CA SER A 126 -15.46 14.90 -5.98
C SER A 126 -16.69 14.88 -5.07
N GLU A 127 -16.72 15.70 -4.02
CA GLU A 127 -17.87 15.82 -3.12
C GLU A 127 -19.09 16.47 -3.80
N TYR A 128 -18.88 17.49 -4.63
CA TYR A 128 -19.98 18.17 -5.34
C TYR A 128 -20.56 17.39 -6.54
N SER A 129 -19.87 16.33 -6.99
CA SER A 129 -20.30 15.50 -8.12
C SER A 129 -21.07 14.24 -7.71
N SER A 130 -21.29 14.02 -6.41
CA SER A 130 -22.07 12.92 -5.83
C SER A 130 -23.47 13.37 -5.42
#